data_AF-A0A958UBS0-F1
#
_entry.id   AF-A0A958UBS0-F1
#
_cell.length_a   1.000
_cell.length_b   1.000
_cell.length_c   1.000
_cell.angle_alpha   90.00
_cell.angle_beta   90.00
_cell.angle_gamma   90.00
#
_symmetry.space_group_name_H-M   'P 1'
#
loop_
_entity.id
_entity.type
_entity.pdbx_description
1 polymer ?
#
loop_
_entity_poly.entity_id
_entity_poly.type
_entity_poly.pdbx_seq_one_letter_code
_entity_poly.pdbx_strand_id
1 'polypeptide(L)'
;MDLNKKNKVRLSKEHRDKLGMDIPKDYFSKSKAEILKAVAENKKPETKVIQLRPFVKYAVAASIVAILGLTILFKYGSGTTTQQVNTITSIEFASLEGDDALLNSLLVTEENIDLYLDDYVMNEIVIKAQTSETDLNNIFINSLIINDSLLDNYIEESFIENIVL
;
A
#
# COMPACT_ATOMS: atom_id res chain seq x y z
N MET A 1 15.30 -33.88 24.96
CA MET A 1 15.94 -33.92 23.62
C MET A 1 15.62 -32.60 22.94
N ASP A 2 16.64 -31.83 22.57
CA ASP A 2 16.51 -30.44 22.14
C ASP A 2 15.70 -30.29 20.83
N LEU A 3 14.63 -29.49 20.85
CA LEU A 3 13.68 -29.29 19.74
C LEU A 3 14.38 -28.79 18.47
N ASN A 4 15.40 -27.95 18.64
CA ASN A 4 16.21 -27.41 17.54
C ASN A 4 16.98 -28.54 16.81
N LYS A 5 17.52 -29.48 17.57
CA LYS A 5 18.27 -30.62 17.03
C LYS A 5 17.35 -31.57 16.24
N LYS A 6 16.13 -31.79 16.73
CA LYS A 6 15.13 -32.63 16.03
C LYS A 6 14.67 -32.01 14.70
N ASN A 7 14.47 -30.69 14.66
CA ASN A 7 14.06 -29.98 13.45
C ASN A 7 15.16 -29.95 12.37
N LYS A 8 16.43 -29.75 12.76
CA LYS A 8 17.55 -29.82 11.80
C LYS A 8 17.67 -31.18 11.12
N VAL A 9 17.51 -32.26 11.88
CA VAL A 9 17.56 -33.63 11.36
C VAL A 9 16.39 -33.89 10.38
N ARG A 10 15.18 -33.41 10.71
CA ARG A 10 14.02 -33.57 9.82
C ARG A 10 14.20 -32.80 8.50
N LEU A 11 14.67 -31.56 8.57
CA LEU A 11 14.90 -30.72 7.39
C LEU A 11 15.97 -31.30 6.45
N SER A 12 17.09 -31.78 7.02
CA SER A 12 18.14 -32.44 6.23
C SER A 12 17.63 -33.71 5.55
N LYS A 13 16.80 -34.50 6.25
CA LYS A 13 16.18 -35.68 5.66
C LYS A 13 15.24 -35.32 4.51
N GLU A 14 14.34 -34.34 4.69
CA GLU A 14 13.42 -33.90 3.64
C GLU A 14 14.14 -33.30 2.42
N HIS A 15 15.21 -32.54 2.64
CA HIS A 15 16.01 -31.98 1.56
C HIS A 15 16.65 -33.08 0.72
N ARG A 16 17.25 -34.08 1.39
CA ARG A 16 17.86 -35.23 0.71
C ARG A 16 16.83 -36.09 -0.01
N ASP A 17 15.68 -36.34 0.60
CA ASP A 17 14.62 -37.16 0.02
C ASP A 17 14.00 -36.49 -1.24
N LYS A 18 13.97 -35.14 -1.30
CA LYS A 18 13.39 -34.39 -2.42
C LYS A 18 14.40 -34.01 -3.51
N LEU A 19 15.64 -33.72 -3.14
CA LEU A 19 16.64 -33.14 -4.04
C LEU A 19 17.85 -34.07 -4.26
N GLY A 20 17.88 -35.23 -3.62
CA GLY A 20 18.92 -36.25 -3.79
C GLY A 20 20.30 -35.87 -3.25
N MET A 21 20.42 -34.72 -2.59
CA MET A 21 21.68 -34.16 -2.11
C MET A 21 21.56 -33.68 -0.67
N ASP A 22 22.67 -33.71 0.07
CA ASP A 22 22.73 -33.16 1.43
C ASP A 22 22.87 -31.63 1.39
N ILE A 23 22.34 -30.97 2.43
CA ILE A 23 22.42 -29.51 2.57
C ILE A 23 23.90 -29.13 2.76
N PRO A 24 24.47 -28.27 1.91
CA PRO A 24 25.84 -27.79 2.07
C PRO A 24 26.05 -27.07 3.41
N LYS A 25 27.27 -27.19 3.95
CA LYS A 25 27.64 -26.44 5.16
C LYS A 25 27.45 -24.94 4.89
N ASP A 26 26.84 -24.24 5.83
CA ASP A 26 26.61 -22.79 5.81
C ASP A 26 25.66 -22.23 4.74
N TYR A 27 24.91 -23.08 4.02
CA TYR A 27 23.96 -22.65 2.98
C TYR A 27 22.96 -21.57 3.44
N PHE A 28 22.43 -21.69 4.66
CA PHE A 28 21.46 -20.74 5.23
C PHE A 28 22.08 -19.64 6.10
N SER A 29 23.41 -19.60 6.24
CA SER A 29 24.08 -18.69 7.16
C SER A 29 23.89 -17.21 6.78
N LYS A 30 23.94 -16.90 5.48
CA LYS A 30 23.70 -15.54 4.95
C LYS A 30 22.25 -15.09 5.17
N SER A 31 21.28 -15.89 4.72
CA SER A 31 19.85 -15.58 4.88
C SER A 31 19.46 -15.42 6.36
N LYS A 32 19.98 -16.27 7.24
CA LYS A 32 19.72 -16.16 8.68
C LYS A 32 20.28 -14.86 9.26
N ALA A 33 21.47 -14.44 8.84
CA ALA A 33 22.07 -13.18 9.27
C ALA A 33 21.28 -11.97 8.76
N GLU A 34 20.85 -12.01 7.49
CA GLU A 34 20.03 -10.96 6.86
C GLU A 34 18.66 -10.84 7.52
N ILE A 35 17.97 -11.96 7.80
CA ILE A 35 16.69 -11.95 8.52
C ILE A 35 16.86 -11.39 9.93
N LEU A 36 17.92 -11.79 10.65
CA LEU A 36 18.17 -11.28 12.00
C LEU A 36 18.41 -9.77 12.00
N LYS A 37 19.19 -9.28 11.03
CA LYS A 37 19.44 -7.85 10.82
C LYS A 37 18.15 -7.11 10.47
N ALA A 38 17.37 -7.64 9.53
CA ALA A 38 16.09 -7.06 9.14
C ALA A 38 15.10 -7.01 10.29
N VAL A 39 15.01 -8.03 11.14
CA VAL A 39 14.12 -8.03 12.32
C VAL A 39 14.60 -7.03 13.39
N ALA A 40 15.92 -6.90 13.57
CA ALA A 40 16.48 -5.93 14.51
C ALA A 40 16.27 -4.47 14.04
N GLU A 41 16.36 -4.23 12.74
CA GLU A 41 16.13 -2.92 12.11
C GLU A 41 14.63 -2.58 11.99
N ASN A 42 13.76 -3.58 11.78
CA ASN A 42 12.30 -3.44 11.75
C ASN A 42 11.65 -3.51 13.15
N LYS A 43 12.35 -3.08 14.21
CA LYS A 43 11.66 -2.69 15.45
C LYS A 43 10.76 -1.51 15.11
N LYS A 44 9.48 -1.80 14.84
CA LYS A 44 8.44 -0.78 14.62
C LYS A 44 8.61 0.29 15.69
N PRO A 45 8.64 1.59 15.33
CA PRO A 45 8.64 2.64 16.33
C PRO A 45 7.43 2.38 17.23
N GLU A 46 7.68 2.18 18.53
CA GLU A 46 6.59 2.04 19.49
C GLU A 46 5.63 3.21 19.25
N THR A 47 4.38 2.90 18.92
CA THR A 47 3.39 3.92 18.56
C THR A 47 3.25 4.85 19.75
N LYS A 48 3.85 6.04 19.64
CA LYS A 48 3.88 7.02 20.71
C LYS A 48 2.45 7.50 20.92
N VAL A 49 1.79 6.97 21.96
CA VAL A 49 0.41 7.31 22.28
C VAL A 49 0.39 8.76 22.80
N ILE A 50 0.13 9.72 21.91
CA ILE A 50 0.04 11.13 22.27
C ILE A 50 -1.29 11.35 22.99
N GLN A 51 -1.26 11.35 24.32
CA GLN A 51 -2.40 11.74 25.12
C GLN A 51 -2.57 13.26 25.09
N LEU A 52 -3.74 13.75 24.67
CA LEU A 52 -4.05 15.17 24.71
C LEU A 52 -4.13 15.67 26.17
N ARG A 53 -3.42 16.77 26.44
CA ARG A 53 -3.44 17.44 27.75
C ARG A 53 -4.86 17.97 28.05
N PRO A 54 -5.34 17.89 29.31
CA PRO A 54 -6.74 18.15 29.67
C PRO A 54 -7.23 19.57 29.37
N PHE A 55 -6.36 20.58 29.39
CA PHE A 55 -6.74 21.95 29.04
C PHE A 55 -7.11 22.13 27.55
N VAL A 56 -6.55 21.28 26.67
CA VAL A 56 -6.85 21.34 25.22
C VAL A 56 -8.27 20.85 24.93
N LYS A 57 -8.83 19.98 25.78
CA LYS A 57 -10.19 19.44 25.62
C LYS A 57 -11.25 20.54 25.68
N TYR A 58 -11.12 21.46 26.64
CA TYR A 58 -12.04 22.58 26.79
C TYR A 58 -11.84 23.65 25.73
N ALA A 59 -10.59 23.92 25.32
CA ALA A 59 -10.30 24.85 24.24
C ALA A 59 -10.92 24.40 22.90
N VAL A 60 -10.83 23.09 22.59
CA VAL A 60 -11.45 22.50 21.40
C VAL A 60 -12.97 22.50 21.48
N ALA A 61 -13.55 22.17 22.63
CA ALA A 61 -15.00 22.25 22.81
C ALA A 61 -15.52 23.70 22.66
N ALA A 62 -14.82 24.67 23.24
CA ALA A 62 -15.18 26.08 23.14
C ALA A 62 -15.05 26.61 21.71
N SER A 63 -14.06 26.18 20.93
CA SER A 63 -13.93 26.61 19.53
C SER A 63 -15.07 26.08 18.66
N ILE A 64 -15.48 24.82 18.86
CA ILE A 64 -16.63 24.23 18.15
C ILE A 64 -17.92 25.00 18.48
N VAL A 65 -18.18 25.25 19.77
CA VAL A 65 -19.37 26.00 20.21
C VAL A 65 -19.33 27.45 19.71
N ALA A 66 -18.16 28.09 19.69
CA ALA A 66 -17.99 29.44 19.17
C ALA A 66 -18.29 29.53 17.68
N ILE A 67 -17.81 28.57 16.87
CA ILE A 67 -18.10 28.50 15.43
C ILE A 67 -19.61 28.33 15.20
N LEU A 68 -20.25 27.38 15.90
CA LEU A 68 -21.69 27.16 15.78
C LEU A 68 -22.53 28.37 16.20
N GLY A 69 -22.15 29.02 17.31
CA GLY A 69 -22.80 30.25 17.78
C GLY A 69 -22.64 31.40 16.79
N LEU A 70 -21.46 31.54 16.18
CA LEU A 70 -21.19 32.55 15.17
C LEU A 70 -22.03 32.33 13.90
N THR A 71 -22.22 31.07 13.48
CA THR A 71 -23.09 30.71 12.34
C THR A 71 -24.54 31.13 12.57
N ILE A 72 -25.06 30.99 13.80
CA ILE A 72 -26.44 31.39 14.13
C ILE A 72 -26.57 32.93 14.11
N LEU A 73 -25.57 33.64 14.62
CA LEU A 73 -25.54 35.10 14.64
C LEU A 73 -25.57 35.71 13.24
N PHE A 74 -24.81 35.16 12.29
CA PHE A 74 -24.84 35.60 10.88
C PHE A 74 -26.18 35.33 10.19
N LYS A 75 -26.91 34.27 10.57
CA LYS A 75 -28.25 33.97 10.03
C LYS A 75 -29.33 34.92 10.53
N TYR A 76 -29.24 35.39 11.77
CA TYR A 76 -30.24 36.29 12.35
C TYR A 76 -30.05 37.77 11.95
N GLY A 77 -28.84 38.19 11.58
CA GLY A 77 -28.54 39.56 11.15
C GLY A 77 -28.98 39.90 9.72
N SER A 78 -29.26 38.89 8.88
CA SER A 78 -29.69 39.06 7.50
C SER A 78 -31.17 38.68 7.38
N GLY A 79 -32.06 39.64 7.61
CA GLY A 79 -33.49 39.42 7.41
C GLY A 79 -33.78 39.19 5.93
N THR A 80 -34.03 37.94 5.53
CA THR A 80 -35.05 37.51 4.55
C THR A 80 -34.97 36.01 4.25
N THR A 81 -36.16 35.41 4.27
CA THR A 81 -36.55 34.19 3.53
C THR A 81 -36.05 32.85 4.05
N THR A 82 -36.97 32.19 4.74
CA THR A 82 -37.28 30.76 4.72
C THR A 82 -36.65 30.02 3.54
N GLN A 83 -35.47 29.45 3.73
CA GLN A 83 -35.03 28.28 2.99
C GLN A 83 -34.51 27.27 4.01
N GLN A 84 -35.10 26.08 3.93
CA GLN A 84 -34.70 24.90 4.70
C GLN A 84 -33.19 24.74 4.55
N VAL A 85 -32.49 24.74 5.69
CA VAL A 85 -31.04 24.64 5.76
C VAL A 85 -30.65 23.18 5.51
N ASN A 86 -30.72 22.75 4.25
CA ASN A 86 -29.92 21.62 3.76
C ASN A 86 -28.53 22.17 3.39
N THR A 87 -27.79 22.59 4.41
CA THR A 87 -26.42 23.12 4.23
C THR A 87 -25.44 22.27 5.03
N ILE A 88 -25.43 20.97 4.73
CA ILE A 88 -24.23 20.11 4.83
C ILE A 88 -23.45 20.32 3.52
N THR A 89 -23.09 21.55 3.19
CA THR A 89 -22.46 21.86 1.89
C THR A 89 -21.42 22.94 2.08
N SER A 90 -20.37 22.58 2.82
CA SER A 90 -18.99 23.07 2.65
C SER A 90 -18.10 22.63 3.83
N ILE A 91 -18.17 21.36 4.23
CA ILE A 91 -16.93 20.76 4.75
C ILE A 91 -16.04 20.68 3.53
N GLU A 92 -15.01 21.53 3.52
CA GLU A 92 -13.96 21.60 2.52
C GLU A 92 -13.50 20.16 2.20
N PHE A 93 -13.97 19.69 1.05
CA PHE A 93 -13.85 18.35 0.49
C PHE A 93 -12.44 18.14 -0.06
N ALA A 94 -11.44 18.57 0.70
CA ALA A 94 -10.04 18.43 0.36
C ALA A 94 -9.59 17.06 0.87
N SER A 95 -9.70 16.08 -0.01
CA SER A 95 -8.75 14.97 -0.07
C SER A 95 -8.65 14.13 1.20
N LEU A 96 -9.74 13.46 1.58
CA LEU A 96 -9.59 12.24 2.36
C LEU A 96 -9.02 11.17 1.41
N GLU A 97 -7.69 11.16 1.29
CA GLU A 97 -6.85 10.13 0.66
C GLU A 97 -6.95 8.81 1.44
N GLY A 98 -8.17 8.28 1.58
CA GLY A 98 -8.44 7.00 2.19
C GLY A 98 -9.01 6.05 1.15
N ASP A 99 -8.30 4.96 0.89
CA ASP A 99 -8.67 3.85 0.00
C ASP A 99 -10.02 3.16 0.36
N ASP A 100 -10.69 3.59 1.44
CA ASP A 100 -11.94 2.99 1.91
C ASP A 100 -13.15 3.56 1.15
N ALA A 101 -13.41 2.98 -0.03
CA ALA A 101 -14.60 3.21 -0.85
C ALA A 101 -15.92 3.10 -0.05
N LEU A 102 -15.96 2.21 0.95
CA LEU A 102 -17.12 2.04 1.83
C LEU A 102 -17.35 3.24 2.75
N LEU A 103 -16.28 3.90 3.19
CA LEU A 103 -16.40 5.07 4.06
C LEU A 103 -16.84 6.30 3.24
N ASN A 104 -16.27 6.43 2.05
CA ASN A 104 -16.65 7.48 1.10
C ASN A 104 -18.10 7.29 0.59
N SER A 105 -18.56 6.05 0.41
CA SER A 105 -19.95 5.72 0.06
C SER A 105 -20.96 6.12 1.13
N LEU A 106 -20.58 6.14 2.42
CA LEU A 106 -21.45 6.60 3.51
C LEU A 106 -21.61 8.13 3.55
N LEU A 107 -20.71 8.85 2.89
CA LEU A 107 -20.65 10.32 2.89
C LEU A 107 -21.21 10.92 1.58
N VAL A 108 -21.37 10.12 0.53
CA VAL A 108 -22.01 10.50 -0.72
C VAL A 108 -23.53 10.48 -0.57
N THR A 109 -24.18 11.54 -1.02
CA THR A 109 -25.65 11.65 -1.02
C THR A 109 -26.26 10.74 -2.06
N GLU A 110 -27.47 10.20 -1.81
CA GLU A 110 -28.17 9.28 -2.75
C GLU A 110 -28.29 9.86 -4.17
N GLU A 111 -28.49 11.16 -4.33
CA GLU A 111 -28.56 11.84 -5.64
C GLU A 111 -27.26 11.74 -6.46
N ASN A 112 -26.11 11.59 -5.80
CA ASN A 112 -24.79 11.59 -6.42
C ASN A 112 -24.12 10.22 -6.35
N ILE A 113 -24.82 9.19 -5.88
CA ILE A 113 -24.25 7.85 -5.69
C ILE A 113 -23.87 7.20 -7.01
N ASP A 114 -24.67 7.40 -8.05
CA ASP A 114 -24.42 6.86 -9.39
C ASP A 114 -23.15 7.47 -10.00
N LEU A 115 -23.01 8.80 -9.90
CA LEU A 115 -21.82 9.52 -10.37
C LEU A 115 -20.55 9.09 -9.61
N TYR A 116 -20.67 8.88 -8.30
CA TYR A 116 -19.57 8.36 -7.49
C TYR A 116 -19.19 6.92 -7.87
N LEU A 117 -20.19 6.05 -8.09
CA LEU A 117 -19.97 4.66 -8.47
C LEU A 117 -19.28 4.57 -9.84
N ASP A 118 -19.71 5.37 -10.81
CA ASP A 118 -19.12 5.44 -12.15
C ASP A 118 -17.66 5.94 -12.08
N ASP A 119 -17.38 7.00 -11.32
CA ASP A 119 -16.02 7.52 -11.15
C ASP A 119 -15.12 6.50 -10.42
N TYR A 120 -15.63 5.82 -9.40
CA TYR A 120 -14.91 4.76 -8.71
C TYR A 120 -14.59 3.58 -9.63
N VAL A 121 -15.57 3.08 -10.37
CA VAL A 121 -15.36 1.98 -11.33
C VAL A 121 -14.34 2.38 -12.40
N MET A 122 -14.43 3.61 -12.92
CA MET A 122 -13.48 4.08 -13.93
C MET A 122 -12.07 4.23 -13.35
N ASN A 123 -11.90 5.02 -12.30
CA ASN A 123 -10.57 5.42 -11.81
C ASN A 123 -9.89 4.33 -10.99
N GLU A 124 -10.63 3.68 -10.09
CA GLU A 124 -10.06 2.72 -9.16
C GLU A 124 -10.00 1.31 -9.75
N ILE A 125 -11.00 0.89 -10.54
CA ILE A 125 -11.04 -0.46 -11.08
C ILE A 125 -10.42 -0.49 -12.48
N VAL A 126 -10.95 0.28 -13.43
CA VAL A 126 -10.55 0.18 -14.85
C VAL A 126 -9.16 0.75 -15.07
N ILE A 127 -8.90 2.01 -14.68
CA ILE A 127 -7.61 2.67 -14.94
C ILE A 127 -6.48 1.95 -14.19
N LYS A 128 -6.64 1.62 -12.91
CA LYS A 128 -5.60 0.88 -12.17
C LYS A 128 -5.34 -0.52 -12.75
N ALA A 129 -6.37 -1.25 -13.18
CA ALA A 129 -6.18 -2.53 -13.85
C ALA A 129 -5.43 -2.38 -15.19
N GLN A 130 -5.78 -1.37 -15.98
CA GLN A 130 -5.10 -1.09 -17.25
C GLN A 130 -3.63 -0.68 -17.03
N THR A 131 -3.34 0.14 -16.02
CA THR A 131 -1.97 0.50 -15.64
C THR A 131 -1.18 -0.74 -15.22
N SER A 132 -1.77 -1.61 -14.38
CA SER A 132 -1.14 -2.87 -13.99
C SER A 132 -0.87 -3.80 -15.18
N GLU A 133 -1.78 -3.90 -16.14
CA GLU A 133 -1.59 -4.68 -17.36
C GLU A 133 -0.45 -4.11 -18.22
N THR A 134 -0.42 -2.78 -18.36
CA THR A 134 0.63 -2.08 -19.10
C THR A 134 2.00 -2.31 -18.45
N ASP A 135 2.08 -2.23 -17.13
CA ASP A 135 3.31 -2.48 -16.37
C ASP A 135 3.80 -3.92 -16.55
N LEU A 136 2.89 -4.90 -16.46
CA LEU A 136 3.20 -6.30 -16.72
C LEU A 136 3.67 -6.54 -18.15
N ASN A 137 3.02 -5.90 -19.13
CA ASN A 137 3.41 -6.00 -20.53
C ASN A 137 4.80 -5.37 -20.76
N ASN A 138 5.08 -4.23 -20.16
CA ASN A 138 6.41 -3.60 -20.22
C ASN A 138 7.49 -4.50 -19.62
N ILE A 139 7.22 -5.14 -18.48
CA ILE A 139 8.14 -6.12 -17.88
C ILE A 139 8.37 -7.30 -18.84
N PHE A 140 7.30 -7.81 -19.47
CA PHE A 140 7.39 -8.91 -20.43
C PHE A 140 8.23 -8.54 -21.67
N ILE A 141 7.95 -7.39 -22.29
CA ILE A 141 8.70 -6.91 -23.46
C ILE A 141 10.17 -6.64 -23.11
N ASN A 142 10.44 -5.98 -21.98
CA ASN A 142 11.81 -5.76 -21.52
C ASN A 142 12.54 -7.08 -21.27
N SER A 143 11.85 -8.09 -20.72
CA SER A 143 12.44 -9.42 -20.53
C SER A 143 12.73 -10.13 -21.84
N LEU A 144 11.89 -9.98 -22.88
CA LEU A 144 12.17 -10.54 -24.21
C LEU A 144 13.39 -9.86 -24.85
N ILE A 145 13.46 -8.52 -24.81
CA ILE A 145 14.57 -7.75 -25.39
C ILE A 145 15.89 -8.07 -24.69
N ILE A 146 15.90 -8.16 -23.35
CA ILE A 146 17.11 -8.51 -22.59
C ILE A 146 17.56 -9.94 -22.90
N ASN A 147 16.64 -10.89 -22.98
CA ASN A 147 16.98 -12.28 -23.33
C ASN A 147 17.53 -12.39 -24.76
N ASP A 148 16.98 -11.63 -25.71
CA ASP A 148 17.46 -11.61 -27.10
C ASP A 148 18.86 -10.97 -27.20
N SER A 149 19.10 -9.87 -26.48
CA SER A 149 20.43 -9.23 -26.42
C SER A 149 21.50 -10.11 -25.75
N LEU A 150 21.13 -10.94 -24.77
CA LEU A 150 22.03 -11.92 -24.17
C LEU A 150 22.28 -13.11 -25.11
N LEU A 151 21.25 -13.52 -25.86
CA LEU A 151 21.36 -14.56 -26.87
C LEU A 151 22.27 -14.12 -28.02
N ASP A 152 22.14 -12.88 -28.50
CA ASP A 152 22.98 -12.30 -29.55
C ASP A 152 24.44 -12.23 -29.10
N ASN A 153 24.71 -11.75 -27.87
CA ASN A 153 26.08 -11.77 -27.32
C ASN A 153 26.63 -13.20 -27.23
N TYR A 154 25.83 -14.17 -26.76
CA TYR A 154 26.27 -15.57 -26.65
C TYR A 154 26.54 -16.21 -28.01
N ILE A 155 25.71 -15.91 -29.02
CA ILE A 155 25.91 -16.36 -30.39
C ILE A 155 27.16 -15.69 -30.98
N GLU A 156 27.35 -14.38 -30.81
CA GLU A 156 28.52 -13.67 -31.34
C GLU A 156 29.82 -14.18 -30.70
N GLU A 157 29.87 -14.34 -29.38
CA GLU A 157 31.04 -14.83 -28.66
C GLU A 157 31.38 -16.28 -29.06
N SER A 158 30.38 -17.17 -29.15
CA SER A 158 30.58 -18.56 -29.54
C SER A 158 30.90 -18.76 -31.03
N PHE A 159 30.45 -17.87 -31.91
CA PHE A 159 30.84 -17.86 -33.34
C PHE A 159 32.28 -17.37 -33.52
N ILE A 160 32.68 -16.30 -32.83
CA ILE A 160 34.07 -15.80 -32.89
C ILE A 160 35.03 -16.84 -32.31
N GLU A 161 34.67 -17.49 -31.19
CA GLU A 161 35.52 -18.51 -30.57
C GLU A 161 35.69 -19.76 -31.46
N ASN A 162 34.66 -20.16 -32.22
CA ASN A 162 34.75 -21.32 -33.14
C ASN A 162 35.34 -21.01 -34.53
N ILE A 163 35.45 -19.75 -34.94
CA ILE A 163 36.06 -19.35 -36.23
C ILE A 163 37.54 -18.95 -36.07
N VAL A 164 37.93 -18.45 -34.89
CA VAL A 164 39.30 -17.97 -34.63
C VAL A 164 40.22 -19.08 -34.06
N LEU A 165 39.68 -20.25 -33.74
CA LEU A 165 40.45 -21.49 -33.45
C LEU A 165 40.44 -22.44 -34.65
#